data_AF-A0A379WEE6-F1
#
_entry.id   AF-A0A379WEE6-F1
#
_cell.length_a   1.000
_cell.length_b   1.000
_cell.length_c   1.000
_cell.angle_alpha   90.00
_cell.angle_beta   90.00
_cell.angle_gamma   90.00
#
_symmetry.space_group_name_H-M   'P 1'
#
loop_
_entity.id
_entity.type
_entity.pdbx_description
1 polymer ?
#
loop_
_entity_poly.entity_id
_entity_poly.type
_entity_poly.pdbx_seq_one_letter_code
_entity_poly.pdbx_strand_id
1 'polypeptide(L)'
;MMHDPEPAVFFTTFGASTLDHELRLYVRELRDRSHTVDELNRAIDRLCRENDINIAFNQLEVHLHNAKGDEVTEVKRDLNGGDLAPTAS
;
A
#
# COMPACT_ATOMS: atom_id res chain seq x y z
N MET A 1 1.53 34.19 9.70
CA MET A 1 2.21 33.51 8.58
C MET A 1 1.89 32.04 8.70
N MET A 2 1.38 31.42 7.65
CA MET A 2 1.08 29.98 7.66
C MET A 2 2.43 29.26 7.58
N HIS A 3 2.87 28.68 8.70
CA HIS A 3 4.10 27.91 8.73
C HIS A 3 3.83 26.66 7.88
N ASP A 4 4.56 26.50 6.77
CA ASP A 4 4.60 25.24 6.03
C ASP A 4 5.19 24.20 7.01
N PRO A 5 4.39 23.23 7.51
CA PRO A 5 4.90 22.22 8.42
C PRO A 5 5.87 21.31 7.70
N GLU A 6 6.91 20.86 8.40
CA GLU A 6 7.80 19.83 7.85
C GLU A 6 7.00 18.54 7.57
N PRO A 7 7.33 17.81 6.49
CA PRO A 7 6.72 16.52 6.22
C PRO A 7 6.90 15.56 7.39
N ALA A 8 5.86 14.80 7.72
CA ALA A 8 5.87 13.87 8.85
C ALA A 8 5.26 12.53 8.45
N VAL A 9 5.84 11.45 8.97
CA VAL A 9 5.31 10.09 8.84
C VAL A 9 4.95 9.57 10.22
N PHE A 10 3.74 9.03 10.35
CA PHE A 10 3.24 8.43 11.58
C PHE A 10 2.96 6.96 11.35
N PHE A 11 3.40 6.11 12.28
CA PHE A 11 2.85 4.76 12.39
C PHE A 11 1.57 4.85 13.22
N THR A 12 0.42 4.60 12.61
CA THR A 12 -0.87 4.91 13.21
C THR A 12 -1.47 3.69 13.88
N THR A 13 -1.52 2.54 13.19
CA THR A 13 -2.18 1.34 13.70
C THR A 13 -1.56 0.04 13.17
N PHE A 14 -1.78 -1.05 13.92
CA PHE A 14 -1.72 -2.40 13.38
C PHE A 14 -3.08 -2.73 12.75
N GLY A 15 -3.12 -2.87 11.42
CA GLY A 15 -4.29 -3.34 10.69
C GLY A 15 -4.45 -4.86 10.76
N ALA A 16 -5.49 -5.40 10.12
CA ALA A 16 -5.77 -6.84 10.13
C ALA A 16 -4.59 -7.69 9.60
N SER A 17 -3.90 -7.18 8.57
CA SER A 17 -2.69 -7.79 7.99
C SER A 17 -1.70 -6.73 7.46
N THR A 18 -1.74 -5.52 8.02
CA THR A 18 -0.99 -4.35 7.53
C THR A 18 -0.37 -3.53 8.68
N LEU A 19 0.67 -2.76 8.37
CA LEU A 19 1.22 -1.71 9.23
C LEU A 19 0.84 -0.36 8.63
N ASP A 20 -0.12 0.33 9.25
CA ASP A 20 -0.69 1.53 8.66
C ASP A 20 0.21 2.74 8.96
N HIS A 21 0.64 3.42 7.90
CA HIS A 21 1.46 4.62 7.98
C HIS A 21 0.74 5.80 7.35
N GLU A 22 0.83 6.97 7.99
CA GLU A 22 0.26 8.21 7.48
C GLU A 22 1.39 9.19 7.15
N LEU A 23 1.51 9.57 5.88
CA LEU A 23 2.42 10.62 5.41
C LEU A 23 1.64 11.94 5.29
N ARG A 24 2.06 12.96 6.05
CA ARG A 24 1.52 14.32 6.00
C ARG A 24 2.55 15.25 5.38
N LEU A 25 2.13 15.98 4.36
CA LEU A 25 2.91 17.05 3.71
C LEU A 25 1.97 18.11 3.16
N TYR A 26 2.53 19.30 2.95
CA TYR A 26 1.80 20.48 2.53
C TYR A 26 2.34 20.95 1.18
N VAL A 27 1.43 21.31 0.28
CA VAL A 27 1.75 21.89 -1.02
C VAL A 27 1.21 23.30 -1.06
N ARG A 28 1.95 24.20 -1.72
CA ARG A 28 1.64 25.63 -1.76
C ARG A 28 0.43 25.94 -2.62
N GLU A 29 0.24 25.19 -3.71
CA GLU A 29 -0.84 25.42 -4.66
C GLU A 29 -1.59 24.13 -4.97
N LEU A 30 -2.91 24.26 -5.21
CA LEU A 30 -3.78 23.11 -5.48
C LEU A 30 -3.41 22.37 -6.77
N ARG A 31 -2.85 23.09 -7.75
CA ARG A 31 -2.40 22.53 -9.04
C ARG A 31 -1.24 21.55 -8.90
N ASP A 32 -0.41 21.73 -7.86
CA ASP A 32 0.77 20.91 -7.64
C ASP A 32 0.39 19.57 -7.00
N ARG A 33 -0.78 19.48 -6.36
CA ARG A 33 -1.23 18.32 -5.60
C ARG A 33 -1.14 17.01 -6.41
N SER A 34 -1.64 17.00 -7.64
CA SER A 34 -1.64 15.78 -8.47
C SER A 34 -0.23 15.34 -8.84
N HIS A 35 0.65 16.29 -9.19
CA HIS A 35 2.04 16.00 -9.53
C HIS A 35 2.82 15.51 -8.32
N THR A 36 2.69 16.19 -7.18
CA THR A 36 3.34 15.79 -5.93
C THR A 36 2.91 14.40 -5.48
N VAL A 37 1.61 14.09 -5.58
CA VAL A 37 1.10 12.74 -5.23
C VAL A 37 1.66 11.67 -6.16
N ASP A 38 1.70 11.90 -7.48
CA ASP A 38 2.26 10.93 -8.43
C ASP A 38 3.76 10.69 -8.16
N GLU A 39 4.54 11.74 -7.97
CA GLU A 39 5.97 11.65 -7.68
C GLU A 39 6.25 10.88 -6.38
N LEU A 40 5.51 11.19 -5.32
CA LEU A 40 5.62 10.49 -4.03
C LEU A 40 5.26 9.01 -4.16
N ASN A 41 4.15 8.68 -4.81
CA ASN A 41 3.72 7.29 -4.97
C ASN A 41 4.75 6.48 -5.77
N ARG A 42 5.32 7.05 -6.85
CA ARG A 42 6.38 6.40 -7.62
C ARG A 42 7.66 6.21 -6.81
N ALA A 43 8.04 7.21 -6.02
CA ALA A 43 9.21 7.12 -5.15
C ALA A 43 9.02 6.05 -4.08
N ILE A 44 7.86 6.00 -3.43
CA ILE A 44 7.50 5.00 -2.42
C ILE A 44 7.52 3.60 -3.04
N ASP A 45 6.84 3.40 -4.18
CA ASP A 45 6.81 2.11 -4.88
C ASP A 45 8.23 1.63 -5.26
N ARG A 46 9.04 2.51 -5.86
CA ARG A 46 10.44 2.18 -6.20
C ARG A 46 11.24 1.79 -4.96
N LEU A 47 11.18 2.61 -3.90
CA LEU A 47 11.94 2.36 -2.67
C LEU A 47 11.47 1.09 -1.95
N CYS A 48 10.17 0.83 -1.92
CA CYS A 48 9.64 -0.41 -1.36
C CYS A 48 10.19 -1.62 -2.13
N ARG A 49 10.18 -1.58 -3.47
CA ARG A 49 10.73 -2.66 -4.30
C ARG A 49 12.23 -2.86 -4.10
N GLU A 50 12.99 -1.78 -4.05
CA GLU A 50 14.45 -1.82 -3.84
C GLU A 50 14.84 -2.37 -2.45
N ASN A 51 13.96 -2.25 -1.46
CA ASN A 51 14.20 -2.72 -0.09
C ASN A 51 13.43 -4.01 0.24
N ASP A 52 12.91 -4.73 -0.78
CA ASP A 52 12.11 -5.95 -0.61
C ASP A 52 10.91 -5.79 0.34
N ILE A 53 10.34 -4.58 0.41
CA ILE A 53 9.14 -4.26 1.19
C ILE A 53 7.91 -4.56 0.35
N ASN A 54 7.13 -5.55 0.77
CA ASN A 54 5.88 -5.91 0.09
C ASN A 54 4.75 -4.93 0.46
N ILE A 55 4.14 -4.30 -0.54
CA ILE A 55 2.96 -3.46 -0.33
C ILE A 55 1.74 -4.37 -0.15
N ALA A 56 1.18 -4.37 1.04
CA ALA A 56 0.10 -5.26 1.41
C ALA A 56 -1.20 -4.92 0.66
N PHE A 57 -1.63 -5.81 -0.23
CA PHE A 57 -3.01 -5.86 -0.71
C PHE A 57 -3.88 -6.64 0.28
N ASN A 58 -5.19 -6.40 0.27
CA ASN A 58 -6.12 -7.12 1.13
C ASN A 58 -6.01 -8.63 0.89
N GLN A 59 -5.66 -9.38 1.94
CA GLN A 59 -5.52 -10.83 1.89
C GLN A 59 -6.83 -11.44 2.39
N LEU A 60 -7.53 -12.19 1.52
CA LEU A 60 -8.71 -12.94 1.92
C LEU A 60 -8.32 -14.40 2.21
N GLU A 61 -8.45 -14.80 3.46
CA GLU A 61 -8.37 -16.20 3.89
C GLU A 61 -9.79 -16.81 3.90
N VAL A 62 -9.96 -17.94 3.23
CA VAL A 62 -11.26 -18.64 3.14
C VAL A 62 -11.13 -20.01 3.79
N HIS A 63 -11.92 -20.25 4.86
CA HIS A 63 -12.07 -21.56 5.49
C HIS A 63 -13.34 -22.23 4.96
N LEU A 64 -13.17 -23.35 4.25
CA LEU A 64 -14.25 -24.19 3.74
C LEU A 64 -14.43 -25.40 4.66
N HIS A 65 -15.63 -25.55 5.23
CA HIS A 65 -16.02 -26.72 6.01
C HIS A 65 -17.11 -27.50 5.26
N ASN A 66 -16.96 -28.82 5.13
CA ASN A 66 -17.99 -29.67 4.57
C ASN A 66 -18.76 -30.44 5.66
N ALA A 67 -19.93 -30.99 5.31
CA ALA A 67 -20.78 -31.75 6.24
C ALA A 67 -20.17 -33.09 6.70
N LYS A 68 -19.04 -33.52 6.11
CA LYS A 68 -18.29 -34.72 6.51
C LYS A 68 -17.19 -34.42 7.54
N GLY A 69 -17.00 -33.14 7.89
CA GLY A 69 -15.97 -32.70 8.82
C GLY A 69 -14.61 -32.43 8.17
N ASP A 70 -14.51 -32.44 6.84
CA ASP A 70 -13.29 -32.02 6.16
C ASP A 70 -13.19 -30.49 6.18
N GLU A 71 -11.99 -30.00 6.50
CA GLU A 71 -11.65 -28.59 6.53
C GLU A 71 -10.58 -28.30 5.47
N VAL A 72 -10.83 -27.29 4.64
CA VAL A 72 -9.87 -26.77 3.66
C VAL A 72 -9.69 -25.29 3.91
N THR A 73 -8.46 -24.88 4.19
CA THR A 73 -8.08 -23.46 4.26
C THR A 73 -7.42 -23.07 2.95
N GLU A 74 -8.06 -22.20 2.17
CA GLU A 74 -7.46 -21.56 1.01
C GLU A 74 -7.12 -20.11 1.35
N VAL A 75 -5.82 -19.79 1.35
CA VAL A 75 -5.37 -18.40 1.40
C VAL A 75 -5.33 -17.89 -0.04
N LYS A 76 -6.34 -17.12 -0.45
CA LYS A 76 -6.28 -16.41 -1.72
C LYS A 76 -5.41 -15.17 -1.53
N ARG A 77 -4.11 -15.33 -1.74
CA ARG A 77 -3.22 -14.19 -1.97
C ARG A 77 -3.56 -13.68 -3.36
N ASP A 78 -4.14 -12.49 -3.47
CA ASP A 78 -4.19 -11.81 -4.76
C ASP A 78 -2.74 -11.51 -5.16
N LEU A 79 -2.12 -12.48 -5.85
CA LEU A 79 -0.79 -12.40 -6.44
C LEU A 79 -0.85 -11.51 -7.69
N ASN A 80 -1.30 -10.26 -7.55
CA ASN A 80 -1.23 -9.27 -8.61
C ASN A 80 -0.54 -7.98 -8.12
N GLY A 81 0.55 -8.15 -7.36
CA GLY A 81 1.56 -7.10 -7.16
C GLY A 81 2.77 -7.23 -8.09
N GLY A 82 2.81 -8.27 -8.95
CA GLY A 82 4.00 -8.64 -9.72
C GLY A 82 4.08 -8.11 -11.16
N ASP A 83 3.03 -7.46 -11.69
CA ASP A 83 2.95 -7.20 -13.14
C ASP A 83 2.48 -5.80 -13.54
N LEU A 84 2.78 -4.79 -12.71
CA LEU A 84 2.79 -3.40 -13.18
C LEU A 84 4.17 -3.04 -13.74
N ALA A 85 4.69 -3.86 -14.66
CA ALA A 85 5.67 -3.38 -15.61
C ALA A 85 4.92 -2.57 -16.68
N PRO A 86 5.26 -1.30 -16.95
CA PRO A 86 4.76 -0.65 -18.14
C PRO A 86 5.35 -1.42 -19.33
N THR A 87 4.51 -2.11 -20.09
CA THR A 87 4.81 -2.45 -21.48
C THR A 87 4.97 -1.13 -22.23
N ALA A 88 6.20 -0.64 -22.32
CA ALA A 88 6.58 0.39 -23.26
C ALA A 88 6.62 -0.28 -24.65
N SER A 89 5.65 0.08 -25.49
CA SER A 89 5.76 0.00 -26.95
C SER A 89 6.08 1.38 -27.49
#